data_AF-A0A937BP49-F1
#
_entry.id   AF-A0A937BP49-F1
#
_cell.length_a   1.000
_cell.length_b   1.000
_cell.length_c   1.000
_cell.angle_alpha   90.00
_cell.angle_beta   90.00
_cell.angle_gamma   90.00
#
_symmetry.space_group_name_H-M   'P 1'
#
loop_
_entity.id
_entity.type
_entity.pdbx_description
1 polymer ?
#
loop_
_entity_poly.entity_id
_entity_poly.type
_entity_poly.pdbx_seq_one_letter_code
_entity_poly.pdbx_strand_id
1 'polypeptide(L)'
;MGLIDTMMISCRKASELTERKELVPLNTVERAGLWFHLRICDGCKAYVKQSAALDRWLDERRDGNAVVDCGALEDRILRETGAQT
;
A
#
# COMPACT_ATOMS: atom_id res chain seq x y z
N MET A 1 32.98 9.86 3.98
CA MET A 1 31.50 9.88 4.06
C MET A 1 31.07 8.65 4.83
N GLY A 2 30.47 8.86 6.00
CA GLY A 2 30.30 7.82 7.02
C GLY A 2 28.92 7.16 6.97
N LEU A 3 28.80 5.99 7.60
CA LEU A 3 27.56 5.18 7.70
C LEU A 3 26.34 5.95 8.24
N ILE A 4 26.55 7.07 8.93
CA ILE A 4 25.50 7.90 9.55
C ILE A 4 24.65 8.61 8.49
N ASP A 5 25.27 9.10 7.41
CA ASP A 5 24.55 9.80 6.32
C ASP A 5 23.55 8.87 5.61
N THR A 6 23.87 7.57 5.56
CA THR A 6 23.01 6.54 4.96
C THR A 6 21.82 6.17 5.85
N MET A 7 21.93 6.34 7.18
CA MET A 7 20.86 6.06 8.13
C MET A 7 19.89 7.24 8.29
N MET A 8 20.34 8.47 7.99
CA MET A 8 19.55 9.68 8.09
C MET A 8 18.75 9.94 6.81
N ILE A 9 17.78 9.06 6.54
CA ILE A 9 16.91 9.16 5.37
C ILE A 9 15.90 10.31 5.51
N SER A 10 15.46 10.90 4.41
CA SER A 10 14.42 11.94 4.41
C SER A 10 13.02 11.37 4.66
N CYS A 11 12.07 12.21 5.09
CA CYS A 11 10.67 11.80 5.27
C CYS A 11 10.07 11.19 3.99
N ARG A 12 10.42 11.74 2.81
CA ARG A 12 10.00 11.21 1.50
C ARG A 12 10.52 9.79 1.28
N LYS A 13 11.78 9.53 1.65
CA LYS A 13 12.36 8.19 1.52
C LYS A 13 11.76 7.24 2.55
N ALA A 14 11.48 7.72 3.76
CA ALA A 14 10.83 6.93 4.80
C ALA A 14 9.41 6.49 4.41
N SER A 15 8.62 7.39 3.80
CA SER A 15 7.29 7.03 3.27
C SER A 15 7.41 6.05 2.11
N GLU A 16 8.32 6.27 1.15
CA GLU A 16 8.59 5.33 0.06
C GLU A 16 8.95 3.92 0.55
N LEU A 17 9.87 3.82 1.51
CA LEU A 17 10.26 2.53 2.10
C LEU A 17 9.12 1.89 2.89
N THR A 18 8.24 2.70 3.50
CA THR A 18 7.07 2.22 4.23
C THR A 18 6.10 1.51 3.29
N GLU A 19 5.75 2.11 2.16
CA GLU A 19 4.84 1.49 1.18
C GLU A 19 5.51 0.29 0.50
N ARG A 20 6.78 0.46 0.13
CA ARG A 20 7.48 -0.56 -0.65
C ARG A 20 7.72 -1.86 0.12
N LYS A 21 7.88 -1.80 1.45
CA LYS A 21 8.13 -3.01 2.28
C LYS A 21 6.99 -4.04 2.19
N GLU A 22 5.80 -3.62 1.79
CA GLU A 22 4.61 -4.47 1.66
C GLU A 22 4.56 -5.18 0.30
N LEU A 23 5.19 -4.60 -0.72
CA LEU A 23 5.30 -5.17 -2.07
C LEU A 23 6.56 -6.05 -2.21
N VAL A 24 7.68 -5.58 -1.66
CA VAL A 24 8.98 -6.26 -1.75
C VAL A 24 9.78 -6.09 -0.46
N PRO A 25 10.55 -7.12 -0.04
CA PRO A 25 11.35 -7.02 1.17
C PRO A 25 12.43 -5.95 1.05
N LEU A 26 12.54 -5.10 2.07
CA LEU A 26 13.61 -4.11 2.19
C LEU A 26 14.96 -4.77 2.48
N ASN A 27 16.04 -4.20 1.97
CA ASN A 27 17.37 -4.65 2.36
C ASN A 27 17.71 -4.21 3.80
N THR A 28 18.78 -4.78 4.37
CA THR A 28 19.13 -4.56 5.79
C THR A 28 19.43 -3.09 6.11
N VAL A 29 20.04 -2.34 5.19
CA VAL A 29 20.37 -0.92 5.39
C VAL A 29 19.11 -0.07 5.36
N GLU A 30 18.23 -0.32 4.39
CA GLU A 30 16.93 0.37 4.28
C GLU A 30 16.05 0.13 5.49
N ARG A 31 16.01 -1.13 5.96
CA ARG A 31 15.26 -1.49 7.17
C ARG A 31 15.80 -0.79 8.41
N ALA A 32 17.12 -0.74 8.58
CA ALA A 32 17.76 -0.04 9.70
C ALA A 32 17.53 1.47 9.64
N GLY A 33 17.69 2.09 8.46
CA GLY A 33 17.44 3.51 8.25
C GLY A 33 15.98 3.90 8.50
N LEU A 34 15.02 3.12 7.99
CA LEU A 34 13.60 3.33 8.26
C LEU A 34 13.28 3.19 9.76
N TRP A 35 13.81 2.14 10.41
CA TRP A 35 13.62 1.94 11.84
C TRP A 35 14.15 3.12 12.67
N PHE A 36 15.32 3.65 12.31
CA PHE A 36 15.89 4.83 12.97
C PHE A 36 15.04 6.08 12.73
N HIS A 37 14.68 6.37 11.47
CA HIS A 37 13.87 7.54 11.12
C HIS A 37 12.52 7.54 11.84
N LEU A 38 11.86 6.39 11.92
CA LEU A 38 10.60 6.23 12.64
C LEU A 38 10.73 6.39 14.16
N ARG A 39 11.93 6.47 14.75
CA ARG A 39 12.08 6.79 16.19
C ARG A 39 12.14 8.29 16.43
N ILE A 40 12.70 9.03 15.48
CA ILE A 40 12.96 10.48 15.59
C ILE A 40 11.85 11.36 14.99
N CYS A 41 11.12 10.86 13.99
CA CYS A 41 10.14 11.65 13.25
C CYS A 41 8.71 11.19 13.58
N ASP A 42 7.98 11.99 14.35
CA ASP A 42 6.60 11.69 14.73
C ASP A 42 5.63 11.74 13.54
N GLY A 43 5.88 12.61 12.56
CA GLY A 43 5.10 12.67 11.32
C GLY A 43 5.15 11.35 10.55
N CYS A 44 6.34 10.75 10.41
CA CYS A 44 6.47 9.45 9.76
C CYS A 44 5.89 8.30 10.61
N LYS A 45 5.94 8.37 11.95
CA LYS A 45 5.22 7.42 12.82
C LYS A 45 3.71 7.48 12.59
N ALA A 46 3.15 8.69 12.48
CA ALA A 46 1.74 8.88 12.22
C ALA A 46 1.36 8.37 10.81
N TYR A 47 2.18 8.69 9.80
CA TYR A 47 2.00 8.19 8.44
C TYR A 47 1.91 6.66 8.38
N VAL A 48 2.85 5.93 9.00
CA VAL A 48 2.84 4.46 9.01
C VAL A 48 1.55 3.90 9.61
N LYS A 49 1.05 4.51 10.70
CA LYS A 49 -0.22 4.09 11.32
C LYS A 49 -1.42 4.37 10.42
N GLN A 50 -1.43 5.51 9.75
CA GLN A 50 -2.51 5.90 8.84
C GLN A 50 -2.53 5.01 7.60
N SER A 51 -1.38 4.74 6.98
CA SER A 51 -1.27 3.86 5.81
C SER A 51 -1.81 2.46 6.15
N ALA A 52 -1.31 1.83 7.21
CA ALA A 52 -1.78 0.51 7.63
C ALA A 52 -3.29 0.47 8.00
N ALA A 53 -3.86 1.59 8.46
CA ALA A 53 -5.30 1.68 8.71
C ALA A 53 -6.11 1.77 7.41
N LEU A 54 -5.60 2.49 6.40
CA LEU A 54 -6.19 2.54 5.06
C LEU A 54 -6.16 1.17 4.40
N ASP A 55 -5.04 0.46 4.45
CA ASP A 55 -4.90 -0.86 3.85
C ASP A 55 -5.86 -1.86 4.48
N ARG A 56 -5.97 -1.86 5.82
CA ARG A 56 -6.95 -2.69 6.53
C ARG A 56 -8.38 -2.38 6.09
N TRP A 57 -8.74 -1.10 6.00
CA TRP A 57 -10.07 -0.69 5.59
C TRP A 57 -10.39 -1.08 4.14
N LEU A 58 -9.38 -1.05 3.26
CA LEU A 58 -9.50 -1.52 1.88
C LEU A 58 -9.64 -3.04 1.80
N ASP A 59 -8.87 -3.79 2.58
CA ASP A 59 -8.96 -5.26 2.64
C ASP A 59 -10.32 -5.72 3.19
N GLU A 60 -10.84 -5.09 4.25
CA GLU A 60 -12.19 -5.36 4.78
C GLU A 60 -13.28 -5.14 3.74
N ARG A 61 -13.11 -4.15 2.84
CA ARG A 61 -14.03 -3.91 1.73
C ARG A 61 -13.82 -4.87 0.56
N ARG A 62 -12.61 -5.41 0.38
CA ARG A 62 -12.33 -6.39 -0.67
C ARG A 62 -13.07 -7.69 -0.41
N ASP A 63 -13.19 -8.12 0.84
CA ASP A 63 -13.96 -9.31 1.20
C ASP A 63 -15.48 -9.10 1.07
N GLY A 64 -15.95 -7.84 1.07
CA GLY A 64 -17.34 -7.47 0.78
C GLY A 64 -17.66 -7.30 -0.71
N ASN A 65 -16.64 -7.23 -1.57
CA ASN A 65 -16.80 -7.15 -3.02
C ASN A 65 -16.45 -8.51 -3.61
N ALA A 66 -17.46 -9.37 -3.75
CA ALA A 66 -17.40 -10.57 -4.55
C ALA A 66 -16.65 -10.28 -5.85
N VAL A 67 -15.77 -11.20 -6.27
CA VAL A 67 -15.13 -11.20 -7.59
C VAL A 67 -16.13 -10.64 -8.60
N VAL A 68 -15.84 -9.48 -9.17
CA VAL A 68 -16.74 -8.83 -10.11
C VAL A 68 -16.88 -9.80 -11.27
N ASP A 69 -18.00 -10.51 -11.31
CA ASP A 69 -18.30 -11.46 -12.36
C ASP A 69 -18.65 -10.66 -13.62
N CYS A 70 -17.60 -10.38 -14.39
CA CYS A 70 -17.71 -9.68 -15.66
C CYS A 70 -18.62 -10.43 -16.64
N GLY A 71 -18.72 -11.77 -16.53
CA GLY A 71 -19.63 -12.57 -17.34
C GLY A 71 -21.09 -12.32 -16.99
N ALA A 72 -21.41 -12.30 -15.70
CA ALA A 72 -22.77 -11.96 -15.24
C ALA A 72 -23.19 -10.53 -15.64
N LEU A 73 -22.23 -9.58 -15.68
CA LEU A 73 -22.47 -8.23 -16.15
C LEU A 73 -22.67 -8.18 -17.67
N GLU A 74 -21.83 -8.88 -18.44
CA GLU A 74 -21.93 -9.00 -19.90
C GLU A 74 -23.28 -9.60 -20.31
N ASP A 75 -23.68 -10.71 -19.67
CA ASP A 75 -24.98 -11.35 -19.88
C ASP A 75 -26.15 -10.41 -19.56
N ARG A 76 -26.00 -9.50 -18.60
CA ARG A 76 -27.04 -8.50 -18.28
C ARG A 76 -27.11 -7.42 -19.36
N ILE A 77 -25.96 -6.93 -19.81
CA ILE A 77 -25.87 -5.91 -20.87
C ILE A 77 -26.45 -6.45 -22.18
N LEU A 78 -26.11 -7.69 -22.58
CA LEU A 78 -26.62 -8.30 -23.82
C LEU A 78 -28.14 -8.52 -23.78
N ARG A 79 -28.70 -8.85 -22.61
CA ARG A 79 -30.15 -8.97 -22.41
C ARG A 79 -30.87 -7.62 -22.48
N GLU A 80 -30.31 -6.59 -21.85
CA GLU A 80 -30.92 -5.24 -21.84
C GLU A 80 -30.80 -4.53 -23.20
N THR A 81 -29.75 -4.81 -23.97
CA THR A 81 -29.54 -4.21 -25.30
C THR A 81 -30.20 -4.98 -26.45
N GLY A 82 -30.86 -6.11 -26.17
CA GLY A 82 -31.59 -6.89 -27.17
C GLY A 82 -30.70 -7.56 -28.22
N ALA A 83 -29.42 -7.75 -27.92
CA ALA A 83 -28.43 -8.33 -28.86
C ALA A 83 -28.54 -9.86 -29.02
N GLN A 84 -29.55 -10.50 -28.43
CA GLN A 84 -29.86 -11.91 -28.63
C GLN A 84 -30.93 -12.08 -29.72
N THR A 85 -30.49 -12.08 -30.98
CA THR A 85 -31.16 -12.71 -32.12
C THR A 85 -30.17 -13.55 -32.89
#